data_AF-A0A0G1XNF9-F1
#
_entry.id   AF-A0A0G1XNF9-F1
#
_cell.length_a   1.000
_cell.length_b   1.000
_cell.length_c   1.000
_cell.angle_alpha   90.00
_cell.angle_beta   90.00
_cell.angle_gamma   90.00
#
_symmetry.space_group_name_H-M   'P 1'
#
loop_
_entity.id
_entity.type
_entity.pdbx_description
1 polymer ?
#
loop_
_entity_poly.entity_id
_entity_poly.type
_entity_poly.pdbx_seq_one_letter_code
_entity_poly.pdbx_strand_id
1 'polypeptide(L)'
;MGEERRPEEMPSMERHAEIEKTPEKEKAFATEEMKIEVTNVCQFGRCRFCSPCFRPTVEEAGAEEFLKKMEGNLDTYLRGGGRKIILTGGGEPIDAPKKFFGTLKLINKKLKGLGVNLDLLAVYSNGVGLLEPVSKGSDKTFVDEMLEYGVRDLNISVHGLTKEERIEIAGEYIQLIKLSSLQNGCRALV
;
A
#
# COMPACT_ATOMS: atom_id res chain seq x y z
N MET A 1 -18.61 84.82 10.74
CA MET A 1 -18.62 83.51 11.40
C MET A 1 -19.69 82.71 10.66
N GLY A 2 -19.36 81.95 9.61
CA GLY A 2 -18.42 80.83 9.60
C GLY A 2 -19.11 79.69 10.36
N GLU A 3 -19.66 78.66 9.71
CA GLU A 3 -18.96 77.50 9.15
C GLU A 3 -19.95 76.74 8.24
N GLU A 4 -19.63 76.47 6.98
CA GLU A 4 -18.87 75.33 6.43
C GLU A 4 -19.73 74.10 6.07
N ARG A 5 -19.47 73.63 4.83
CA ARG A 5 -20.08 72.48 4.16
C ARG A 5 -19.55 71.17 4.76
N ARG A 6 -20.35 70.11 4.66
CA ARG A 6 -19.90 68.86 4.03
C ARG A 6 -21.08 67.90 3.73
N PRO A 7 -21.20 67.39 2.49
CA PRO A 7 -21.96 66.20 2.17
C PRO A 7 -21.00 64.99 2.08
N GLU A 8 -21.17 64.00 2.95
CA GLU A 8 -20.34 62.79 3.05
C GLU A 8 -21.13 61.86 4.01
N GLU A 9 -21.52 60.60 3.76
CA GLU A 9 -21.04 59.54 2.87
C GLU A 9 -22.20 58.54 2.61
N MET A 10 -22.33 58.02 1.39
CA MET A 10 -22.64 56.60 1.19
C MET A 10 -21.27 55.97 0.91
N PRO A 11 -20.87 54.85 1.55
CA PRO A 11 -21.50 53.56 1.29
C PRO A 11 -21.44 52.55 2.46
N SER A 12 -22.36 51.57 2.48
CA SER A 12 -21.95 50.23 2.91
C SER A 12 -22.57 49.21 1.97
N MET A 13 -21.83 48.96 0.89
CA MET A 13 -21.84 47.64 0.27
C MET A 13 -21.51 46.61 1.35
N GLU A 14 -22.15 45.44 1.22
CA GLU A 14 -21.70 44.15 1.72
C GLU A 14 -21.70 43.96 3.23
N ARG A 15 -22.66 43.15 3.67
CA ARG A 15 -22.32 41.79 4.08
C ARG A 15 -23.51 40.89 3.78
N HIS A 16 -23.61 40.46 2.52
CA HIS A 16 -24.03 39.09 2.34
C HIS A 16 -23.06 38.28 3.19
N ALA A 17 -23.55 37.71 4.28
CA ALA A 17 -22.88 36.58 4.87
C ALA A 17 -22.87 35.53 3.78
N GLU A 18 -21.81 35.52 2.97
CA GLU A 18 -21.33 34.29 2.38
C GLU A 18 -21.12 33.39 3.60
N ILE A 19 -22.11 32.54 3.83
CA ILE A 19 -21.92 31.33 4.57
C ILE A 19 -20.85 30.63 3.76
N GLU A 20 -19.58 30.87 4.09
CA GLU A 20 -18.47 30.03 3.71
C GLU A 20 -18.96 28.62 3.96
N LYS A 21 -19.23 27.90 2.86
CA LYS A 21 -19.52 26.48 2.89
C LYS A 21 -18.29 25.86 3.53
N THR A 22 -18.41 25.51 4.80
CA THR A 22 -17.40 24.81 5.57
C THR A 22 -16.88 23.60 4.76
N PRO A 23 -15.55 23.39 4.67
CA PRO A 23 -14.93 22.36 3.85
C PRO A 23 -15.01 20.97 4.50
N GLU A 24 -16.15 20.61 5.09
CA GLU A 24 -16.33 19.29 5.73
C GLU A 24 -16.31 18.15 4.70
N LYS A 25 -16.50 18.45 3.40
CA LYS A 25 -16.36 17.46 2.31
C LYS A 25 -14.91 17.17 1.89
N GLU A 26 -13.91 17.90 2.37
CA GLU A 26 -12.54 17.82 1.80
C GLU A 26 -11.63 16.78 2.47
N LYS A 27 -12.10 16.04 3.50
CA LYS A 27 -11.28 15.09 4.26
C LYS A 27 -11.95 13.73 4.52
N ALA A 28 -12.66 13.20 3.53
CA ALA A 28 -13.37 11.92 3.63
C ALA A 28 -12.51 10.75 4.17
N PHE A 29 -11.19 10.80 3.98
CA PHE A 29 -10.26 9.72 4.33
C PHE A 29 -9.25 10.08 5.43
N ALA A 30 -9.37 11.23 6.09
CA ALA A 30 -8.32 11.72 6.99
C ALA A 30 -8.04 10.81 8.20
N THR A 31 -9.01 10.00 8.63
CA THR A 31 -8.86 9.03 9.72
C THR A 31 -8.70 7.59 9.24
N GLU A 32 -8.77 7.36 7.93
CA GLU A 32 -8.77 6.02 7.36
C GLU A 32 -7.36 5.54 7.01
N GLU A 33 -7.23 4.23 6.83
CA GLU A 33 -6.04 3.58 6.30
C GLU A 33 -6.37 2.93 4.95
N MET A 34 -5.53 3.16 3.95
CA MET A 34 -5.64 2.44 2.67
C MET A 34 -4.77 1.18 2.74
N LYS A 35 -5.41 0.02 2.63
CA LYS A 35 -4.74 -1.27 2.45
C LYS A 35 -4.65 -1.59 0.96
N ILE A 36 -3.42 -1.74 0.47
CA ILE A 36 -3.16 -2.15 -0.90
C ILE A 36 -2.75 -3.62 -0.88
N GLU A 37 -3.66 -4.50 -1.31
CA GLU A 37 -3.34 -5.91 -1.56
C GLU A 37 -2.56 -6.03 -2.87
N VAL A 38 -1.23 -6.08 -2.78
CA VAL A 38 -0.30 -6.07 -3.93
C VAL A 38 -0.45 -7.34 -4.77
N THR A 39 -0.67 -8.47 -4.10
CA THR A 39 -0.86 -9.79 -4.70
C THR A 39 -1.66 -10.67 -3.74
N ASN A 40 -2.34 -11.66 -4.31
CA ASN A 40 -2.95 -12.81 -3.67
C ASN A 40 -2.03 -14.04 -3.69
N VAL A 41 -0.87 -14.00 -4.37
CA VAL A 41 0.10 -15.10 -4.40
C VAL A 41 1.00 -15.05 -3.18
N CYS A 42 1.21 -16.21 -2.54
CA CYS A 42 2.23 -16.43 -1.54
C CYS A 42 2.97 -17.73 -1.89
N GLN A 43 4.25 -17.62 -2.26
CA GLN A 43 5.07 -18.75 -2.70
C GLN A 43 5.45 -19.67 -1.53
N PHE A 44 5.68 -19.07 -0.36
CA PHE A 44 6.29 -19.75 0.78
C PHE A 44 5.33 -19.98 1.95
N GLY A 45 4.24 -19.22 2.03
CA GLY A 45 3.30 -19.28 3.15
C GLY A 45 2.15 -20.23 2.85
N ARG A 46 1.94 -21.21 3.74
CA ARG A 46 0.73 -22.05 3.79
C ARG A 46 0.10 -21.97 5.17
N CYS A 47 0.00 -20.73 5.65
CA CYS A 47 -0.58 -20.42 6.95
C CYS A 47 -2.00 -20.99 7.04
N ARG A 48 -2.25 -21.85 8.03
CA ARG A 48 -3.52 -22.59 8.17
C ARG A 48 -4.73 -21.69 8.42
N PHE A 49 -4.49 -20.54 9.05
CA PHE A 49 -5.50 -19.51 9.32
C PHE A 49 -5.62 -18.49 8.18
N CYS A 50 -4.74 -18.57 7.18
CA CYS A 50 -4.77 -17.62 6.09
C CYS A 50 -6.00 -17.90 5.23
N SER A 51 -6.74 -16.83 4.93
CA SER A 51 -7.92 -16.87 4.07
C SER A 51 -7.74 -17.43 2.63
N PRO A 52 -6.54 -17.59 2.02
CA PRO A 52 -6.37 -18.11 0.67
C PRO A 52 -6.99 -19.49 0.44
N CYS A 53 -7.13 -20.33 1.47
CA CYS A 53 -7.78 -21.63 1.33
C CYS A 53 -9.28 -21.56 0.99
N PHE A 54 -9.92 -20.40 1.17
CA PHE A 54 -11.33 -20.15 0.85
C PHE A 54 -11.53 -19.05 -0.20
N ARG A 55 -10.46 -18.36 -0.62
CA ARG A 55 -10.56 -17.36 -1.68
C ARG A 55 -10.59 -18.07 -3.04
N PRO A 56 -11.48 -17.68 -3.96
CA PRO A 56 -11.46 -18.23 -5.31
C PRO A 56 -10.08 -17.98 -5.93
N THR A 57 -9.59 -18.94 -6.72
CA THR A 57 -8.41 -18.74 -7.55
C THR A 57 -8.73 -17.64 -8.56
N VAL A 58 -8.30 -16.40 -8.28
CA VAL A 58 -8.49 -15.27 -9.18
C VAL A 58 -7.23 -15.12 -10.02
N GLU A 59 -7.39 -15.03 -11.33
CA GLU A 59 -6.29 -14.62 -12.20
C GLU A 59 -5.91 -13.18 -11.87
N GLU A 60 -4.68 -12.98 -11.41
CA GLU A 60 -4.22 -11.65 -11.03
C GLU A 60 -3.95 -10.80 -12.26
N ALA A 61 -4.39 -9.54 -12.20
CA ALA A 61 -3.97 -8.53 -13.17
C ALA A 61 -2.43 -8.46 -13.24
N GLY A 62 -1.91 -8.29 -14.46
CA GLY A 62 -0.50 -8.00 -14.69
C GLY A 62 -0.06 -6.70 -13.99
N ALA A 63 1.25 -6.50 -13.86
CA ALA A 63 1.79 -5.36 -13.12
C ALA A 63 1.30 -4.01 -13.67
N GLU A 64 1.25 -3.83 -14.99
CA GLU A 64 0.81 -2.58 -15.60
C GLU A 64 -0.66 -2.27 -15.33
N GLU A 65 -1.55 -3.25 -15.51
CA GLU A 65 -2.98 -3.08 -15.27
C GLU A 65 -3.27 -2.81 -13.80
N PHE A 66 -2.60 -3.54 -12.90
CA PHE A 66 -2.67 -3.33 -11.46
C PHE A 66 -2.29 -1.88 -11.09
N LEU A 67 -1.13 -1.41 -11.56
CA LEU A 67 -0.63 -0.07 -11.25
C LEU A 67 -1.55 1.03 -11.80
N LYS A 68 -2.11 0.84 -13.01
CA LYS A 68 -3.05 1.78 -13.61
C LYS A 68 -4.35 1.93 -12.79
N LYS A 69 -4.92 0.81 -12.34
CA LYS A 69 -6.13 0.82 -11.49
C LYS A 69 -5.83 1.45 -10.13
N MET A 70 -4.70 1.10 -9.53
CA MET A 70 -4.27 1.62 -8.22
C MET A 70 -4.04 3.14 -8.26
N GLU A 71 -3.42 3.68 -9.31
CA GLU A 71 -3.11 5.13 -9.42
C GLU A 71 -4.36 6.02 -9.28
N GLY A 72 -5.50 5.61 -9.84
CA GLY A 72 -6.75 6.37 -9.74
C GLY A 72 -7.34 6.38 -8.31
N ASN A 73 -7.31 5.22 -7.64
CA ASN A 73 -7.78 5.10 -6.26
C ASN A 73 -6.88 5.87 -5.29
N LEU A 74 -5.56 5.80 -5.50
CA LEU A 74 -4.57 6.52 -4.70
C LEU A 74 -4.73 8.04 -4.80
N ASP A 75 -4.98 8.56 -6.01
CA ASP A 75 -5.20 10.00 -6.21
C ASP A 75 -6.43 10.49 -5.42
N THR A 76 -7.52 9.74 -5.52
CA THR A 76 -8.77 10.01 -4.79
C THR A 76 -8.56 10.00 -3.28
N TYR A 77 -7.87 8.97 -2.78
CA TYR A 77 -7.58 8.81 -1.35
C TYR A 77 -6.73 9.96 -0.80
N LEU A 78 -5.61 10.29 -1.47
CA LEU A 78 -4.71 11.34 -1.01
C LEU A 78 -5.34 12.73 -1.05
N ARG A 79 -6.14 13.03 -2.10
CA ARG A 79 -6.88 14.29 -2.21
C ARG A 79 -7.99 14.41 -1.17
N GLY A 80 -8.65 13.31 -0.83
CA GLY A 80 -9.62 13.26 0.28
C GLY A 80 -8.98 13.22 1.67
N GLY A 81 -7.71 13.58 1.80
CA GLY A 81 -7.02 13.74 3.08
C GLY A 81 -6.42 12.46 3.67
N GLY A 82 -6.43 11.33 2.96
CA GLY A 82 -5.84 10.08 3.44
C GLY A 82 -4.32 10.14 3.58
N ARG A 83 -3.78 9.66 4.71
CA ARG A 83 -2.35 9.79 5.04
C ARG A 83 -1.68 8.51 5.53
N LYS A 84 -2.41 7.40 5.63
CA LYS A 84 -1.90 6.11 6.09
C LYS A 84 -2.05 5.07 5.00
N ILE A 85 -0.96 4.44 4.59
CA ILE A 85 -0.95 3.38 3.57
C ILE A 85 -0.26 2.15 4.13
N ILE A 86 -0.89 0.99 3.94
CA ILE A 86 -0.34 -0.31 4.29
C ILE A 86 -0.25 -1.16 3.01
N LEU A 87 0.95 -1.58 2.66
CA LEU A 87 1.18 -2.58 1.62
C LEU A 87 1.09 -3.97 2.24
N THR A 88 0.16 -4.75 1.73
CA THR A 88 -0.13 -6.11 2.20
C THR A 88 -0.47 -6.98 0.98
N GLY A 89 -0.98 -8.18 1.20
CA GLY A 89 -1.57 -9.01 0.17
C GLY A 89 -2.70 -9.86 0.71
N GLY A 90 -3.52 -10.40 -0.20
CA GLY A 90 -4.13 -11.71 0.06
C GLY A 90 -3.07 -12.81 0.14
N GLY A 91 -1.89 -12.57 -0.46
CA GLY A 91 -0.68 -13.36 -0.36
C GLY A 91 0.49 -12.55 0.21
N GLU A 92 1.71 -12.84 -0.22
CA GLU A 92 2.92 -12.17 0.27
C GLU A 92 3.33 -11.02 -0.68
N PRO A 93 3.26 -9.75 -0.24
CA PRO A 93 3.49 -8.60 -1.13
C PRO A 93 4.84 -8.61 -1.83
N ILE A 94 5.88 -9.19 -1.23
CA ILE A 94 7.23 -9.20 -1.83
C ILE A 94 7.39 -10.24 -2.96
N ASP A 95 6.47 -11.21 -3.07
CA ASP A 95 6.47 -12.20 -4.16
C ASP A 95 6.05 -11.58 -5.51
N ALA A 96 5.60 -10.32 -5.51
CA ALA A 96 5.26 -9.55 -6.70
C ALA A 96 6.10 -8.25 -6.80
N PRO A 97 7.44 -8.32 -6.92
CA PRO A 97 8.35 -7.18 -6.79
C PRO A 97 8.01 -6.03 -7.76
N LYS A 98 7.61 -6.34 -9.01
CA LYS A 98 7.22 -5.32 -10.00
C LYS A 98 5.99 -4.52 -9.56
N LYS A 99 4.97 -5.18 -9.00
CA LYS A 99 3.76 -4.52 -8.47
C LYS A 99 4.11 -3.73 -7.21
N PHE A 100 4.90 -4.33 -6.33
CA PHE A 100 5.32 -3.75 -5.06
C PHE A 100 6.11 -2.45 -5.25
N PHE A 101 7.26 -2.50 -5.93
CA PHE A 101 8.09 -1.32 -6.15
C PHE A 101 7.43 -0.33 -7.13
N GLY A 102 6.61 -0.82 -8.07
CA GLY A 102 5.77 0.05 -8.90
C GLY A 102 4.79 0.88 -8.07
N THR A 103 4.19 0.28 -7.03
CA THR A 103 3.27 0.96 -6.11
C THR A 103 3.99 2.03 -5.31
N LEU A 104 5.16 1.71 -4.76
CA LEU A 104 5.99 2.67 -4.03
C LEU A 104 6.41 3.86 -4.91
N LYS A 105 6.81 3.61 -6.17
CA LYS A 105 7.10 4.67 -7.15
C LYS A 105 5.90 5.59 -7.37
N LEU A 106 4.70 5.02 -7.52
CA LEU A 106 3.47 5.79 -7.72
C LEU A 106 3.10 6.61 -6.49
N ILE A 107 3.21 6.04 -5.29
CA ILE A 107 3.00 6.75 -4.02
C ILE A 107 3.92 7.97 -3.95
N ASN A 108 5.23 7.78 -4.10
CA ASN A 108 6.20 8.88 -4.01
C ASN A 108 5.96 9.96 -5.07
N LYS A 109 5.62 9.57 -6.31
CA LYS A 109 5.24 10.51 -7.38
C LYS A 109 4.03 11.37 -6.98
N LYS A 110 2.99 10.76 -6.43
CA LYS A 110 1.75 11.45 -6.04
C LYS A 110 1.94 12.36 -4.84
N LEU A 111 2.63 11.88 -3.80
CA LEU A 111 2.98 12.67 -2.61
C LEU A 111 3.76 13.94 -2.99
N LYS A 112 4.80 13.78 -3.83
CA LYS A 112 5.58 14.92 -4.35
C LYS A 112 4.74 15.89 -5.18
N GLY A 113 3.87 15.37 -6.05
CA GLY A 113 3.01 16.20 -6.90
C GLY A 113 1.96 16.99 -6.11
N LEU A 114 1.48 16.44 -4.98
CA LEU A 114 0.50 17.08 -4.11
C LEU A 114 1.13 17.92 -2.99
N GLY A 115 2.45 17.81 -2.76
CA GLY A 115 3.13 18.49 -1.66
C GLY A 115 2.69 18.00 -0.29
N VAL A 116 2.37 16.71 -0.16
CA VAL A 116 1.89 16.10 1.09
C VAL A 116 2.79 14.95 1.52
N ASN A 117 2.82 14.66 2.81
CA ASN A 117 3.53 13.51 3.38
C ASN A 117 2.54 12.45 3.87
N LEU A 118 3.00 11.21 4.06
CA LEU A 118 2.23 10.19 4.77
C LEU A 118 2.54 10.24 6.26
N ASP A 119 1.53 9.97 7.07
CA ASP A 119 1.68 9.71 8.50
C ASP A 119 2.17 8.27 8.74
N LEU A 120 1.84 7.36 7.81
CA LEU A 120 2.25 5.96 7.87
C LEU A 120 2.43 5.39 6.46
N LEU A 121 3.57 4.72 6.24
CA LEU A 121 3.79 3.84 5.10
C LEU A 121 4.37 2.52 5.64
N ALA A 122 3.50 1.53 5.80
CA ALA A 122 3.86 0.25 6.38
C ALA A 122 3.81 -0.90 5.37
N VAL A 123 4.65 -1.92 5.59
CA VAL A 123 4.63 -3.18 4.84
C VAL A 123 4.36 -4.32 5.80
N TYR A 124 3.44 -5.21 5.44
CA TYR A 124 3.11 -6.41 6.21
C TYR A 124 3.61 -7.61 5.44
N SER A 125 4.52 -8.38 6.03
CA SER A 125 5.20 -9.50 5.35
C SER A 125 5.36 -10.69 6.30
N ASN A 126 5.49 -11.88 5.75
CA ASN A 126 5.93 -13.08 6.49
C ASN A 126 7.45 -13.09 6.77
N GLY A 127 8.19 -12.12 6.24
CA GLY A 127 9.63 -11.92 6.47
C GLY A 127 10.57 -12.79 5.63
N VAL A 128 10.03 -13.77 4.92
CA VAL A 128 10.80 -14.66 4.04
C VAL A 128 11.20 -13.89 2.79
N GLY A 129 12.47 -13.94 2.40
CA GLY A 129 12.97 -13.30 1.17
C GLY A 129 13.32 -11.81 1.30
N LEU A 130 13.09 -11.19 2.45
CA LEU A 130 13.37 -9.77 2.66
C LEU A 130 14.85 -9.38 2.53
N LEU A 131 15.73 -10.30 2.92
CA LEU A 131 17.19 -10.13 2.83
C LEU A 131 17.78 -10.71 1.53
N GLU A 132 16.93 -11.17 0.61
CA GLU A 132 17.38 -11.65 -0.69
C GLU A 132 17.54 -10.48 -1.67
N PRO A 133 18.47 -10.57 -2.65
CA PRO A 133 18.59 -9.58 -3.71
C PRO A 133 17.33 -9.48 -4.55
N VAL A 134 16.87 -8.25 -4.83
CA VAL A 134 15.69 -8.00 -5.69
C VAL A 134 15.94 -8.41 -7.15
N SER A 135 17.21 -8.34 -7.59
CA SER A 135 17.62 -8.74 -8.93
C SER A 135 18.95 -9.49 -8.90
N LYS A 136 19.14 -10.40 -9.86
CA LYS A 136 20.38 -11.20 -9.95
C LYS A 136 21.58 -10.28 -10.17
N GLY A 137 22.57 -10.40 -9.29
CA GLY A 137 23.81 -9.62 -9.35
C GLY A 137 23.74 -8.24 -8.71
N SER A 138 22.65 -7.90 -8.02
CA SER A 138 22.58 -6.74 -7.15
C SER A 138 23.00 -7.12 -5.73
N ASP A 139 23.76 -6.24 -5.07
CA ASP A 139 24.05 -6.35 -3.64
C ASP A 139 22.90 -5.79 -2.77
N LYS A 140 21.93 -5.09 -3.36
CA LYS A 140 20.78 -4.53 -2.65
C LYS A 140 19.73 -5.59 -2.40
N THR A 141 19.37 -5.75 -1.13
CA THR A 141 18.28 -6.59 -0.68
C THR A 141 16.92 -5.92 -0.93
N PHE A 142 15.85 -6.69 -0.78
CA PHE A 142 14.48 -6.15 -0.84
C PHE A 142 14.26 -5.04 0.20
N VAL A 143 14.80 -5.22 1.41
CA VAL A 143 14.74 -4.21 2.48
C VAL A 143 15.49 -2.93 2.11
N ASP A 144 16.68 -3.05 1.50
CA ASP A 144 17.45 -1.88 1.08
C ASP A 144 16.67 -1.04 0.07
N GLU A 145 16.07 -1.69 -0.93
CA GLU A 145 15.24 -0.99 -1.91
C GLU A 145 14.00 -0.36 -1.25
N MET A 146 13.33 -1.04 -0.32
CA MET A 146 12.19 -0.46 0.43
C MET A 146 12.57 0.84 1.16
N LEU A 147 13.75 0.85 1.80
CA LEU A 147 14.25 2.02 2.52
C LEU A 147 14.49 3.21 1.58
N GLU A 148 14.94 2.96 0.35
CA GLU A 148 15.13 4.01 -0.69
C GLU A 148 13.80 4.65 -1.10
N TYR A 149 12.70 3.91 -1.03
CA TYR A 149 11.35 4.45 -1.27
C TYR A 149 10.73 5.11 -0.02
N GLY A 150 11.43 5.14 1.11
CA GLY A 150 10.97 5.79 2.34
C GLY A 150 10.07 4.92 3.23
N VAL A 151 10.00 3.61 2.98
CA VAL A 151 9.34 2.68 3.90
C VAL A 151 10.16 2.58 5.18
N ARG A 152 9.56 2.87 6.33
CA ARG A 152 10.20 2.76 7.65
C ARG A 152 9.51 1.77 8.57
N ASP A 153 8.23 1.48 8.32
CA ASP A 153 7.43 0.59 9.13
C ASP A 153 7.31 -0.78 8.46
N LEU A 154 7.92 -1.80 9.05
CA LEU A 154 7.88 -3.17 8.57
C LEU A 154 7.31 -4.07 9.68
N ASN A 155 6.16 -4.69 9.39
CA ASN A 155 5.48 -5.61 10.29
C ASN A 155 5.73 -7.04 9.81
N ILE A 156 6.37 -7.84 10.66
CA ILE A 156 6.71 -9.23 10.36
C ILE A 156 5.74 -10.17 11.06
N SER A 157 5.14 -11.06 10.26
CA SER A 157 4.24 -12.10 10.71
C SER A 157 5.03 -13.32 11.17
N VAL A 158 5.16 -13.50 12.50
CA VAL A 158 6.08 -14.51 13.08
C VAL A 158 5.41 -15.87 13.32
N HIS A 159 4.17 -15.88 13.82
CA HIS A 159 3.32 -17.07 13.97
C HIS A 159 3.91 -18.27 14.75
N GLY A 160 4.77 -18.01 15.75
CA GLY A 160 5.32 -19.02 16.65
C GLY A 160 6.65 -18.53 17.22
N LEU A 161 6.97 -18.87 18.47
CA LEU A 161 8.27 -18.52 19.06
C LEU A 161 9.32 -19.60 18.81
N THR A 162 8.85 -20.81 18.51
CA THR A 162 9.67 -21.95 18.11
C THR A 162 9.48 -22.28 16.63
N LYS A 163 10.45 -23.02 16.08
CA LYS A 163 10.39 -23.49 14.69
C LYS A 163 9.20 -24.44 14.51
N GLU A 164 8.95 -25.30 15.48
CA GLU A 164 7.91 -26.32 15.48
C GLU A 164 6.52 -25.69 15.43
N GLU A 165 6.25 -24.71 16.31
CA GLU A 165 4.99 -23.94 16.32
C GLU A 165 4.81 -23.18 15.00
N ARG A 166 5.87 -22.52 14.52
CA ARG A 166 5.83 -21.79 13.25
C ARG A 166 5.52 -22.73 12.08
N ILE A 167 6.07 -23.94 12.06
CA ILE A 167 5.76 -24.95 11.03
C ILE A 167 4.31 -25.42 11.15
N GLU A 168 3.82 -25.66 12.36
CA GLU A 168 2.44 -26.06 12.59
C GLU A 168 1.45 -25.00 12.08
N ILE A 169 1.75 -23.71 12.31
CA ILE A 169 0.85 -22.61 12.02
C ILE A 169 1.03 -22.09 10.59
N ALA A 170 2.27 -21.83 10.16
CA ALA A 170 2.62 -21.20 8.89
C ALA A 170 2.99 -22.17 7.76
N GLY A 171 3.17 -23.46 8.08
CA GLY A 171 3.69 -24.48 7.18
C GLY A 171 5.22 -24.53 7.15
N GLU A 172 5.77 -25.62 6.60
CA GLU A 172 7.21 -25.73 6.37
C GLU A 172 7.65 -24.73 5.30
N TYR A 173 8.79 -24.07 5.54
CA TYR A 173 9.47 -23.36 4.47
C TYR A 173 10.10 -24.37 3.52
N ILE A 174 9.42 -24.63 2.41
CA ILE A 174 9.99 -25.41 1.31
C ILE A 174 10.86 -24.45 0.52
N GLN A 175 12.14 -24.40 0.85
CA GLN A 175 13.13 -23.87 -0.05
C GLN A 175 13.04 -24.72 -1.32
N LEU A 176 12.53 -24.15 -2.41
CA LEU A 176 12.46 -24.82 -3.71
C LEU A 176 13.89 -25.14 -4.15
N ILE A 177 14.43 -26.27 -3.70
CA ILE A 177 15.53 -26.95 -4.36
C ILE A 177 15.03 -27.13 -5.80
N LYS A 178 15.72 -26.49 -6.76
CA LYS A 178 15.46 -26.53 -8.20
C LYS A 178 14.73 -27.81 -8.60
N LEU A 179 13.41 -27.73 -8.78
CA LEU A 179 12.61 -28.76 -9.42
C LEU A 179 12.89 -28.70 -10.93
N SER A 180 14.11 -29.03 -11.33
CA SER A 180 14.45 -29.41 -12.70
C SER A 180 14.51 -30.94 -12.86
N SER A 181 14.03 -31.71 -11.88
CA SER A 181 14.10 -33.18 -11.91
C SER A 181 12.85 -33.93 -11.44
N LEU A 182 11.72 -33.27 -11.16
CA LEU A 182 10.44 -33.94 -10.87
C LEU A 182 9.30 -33.38 -11.72
N GLN A 183 9.46 -33.49 -13.04
CA GLN A 183 8.30 -33.79 -13.88
C GLN A 183 7.93 -35.24 -13.60
N ASN A 184 7.00 -35.47 -12.67
CA ASN A 184 6.03 -36.57 -12.73
C ASN A 184 5.10 -36.53 -11.52
N GLY A 185 3.80 -36.37 -11.80
CA GLY A 185 2.77 -37.03 -11.00
C GLY A 185 2.12 -36.21 -9.88
N CYS A 186 1.30 -35.22 -10.25
CA CYS A 186 0.04 -34.97 -9.55
C CYS A 186 -1.03 -34.68 -10.60
N ARG A 187 -1.59 -35.76 -11.16
CA ARG A 187 -2.90 -35.71 -11.80
C ARG A 187 -3.92 -35.45 -10.69
N ALA A 188 -4.62 -34.33 -10.76
CA ALA A 188 -5.86 -34.16 -10.03
C ALA A 188 -6.84 -35.23 -10.55
N LEU A 189 -7.38 -36.04 -9.64
CA LEU A 189 -8.56 -36.84 -9.90
C LEU A 189 -9.73 -35.86 -10.11
N VAL A 190 -10.29 -35.89 -11.32
CA VAL A 190 -11.67 -35.51 -11.61
C VAL A 190 -12.42 -36.82 -11.82
#